data_AF-A0A257AUM8-F1
#
_entry.id   AF-A0A257AUM8-F1
#
_cell.length_a   1.000
_cell.length_b   1.000
_cell.length_c   1.000
_cell.angle_alpha   90.00
_cell.angle_beta   90.00
_cell.angle_gamma   90.00
#
_symmetry.space_group_name_H-M   'P 1'
#
loop_
_entity.id
_entity.type
_entity.pdbx_description
1 polymer ?
#
loop_
_entity_poly.entity_id
_entity_poly.type
_entity_poly.pdbx_seq_one_letter_code
_entity_poly.pdbx_strand_id
1 'polypeptide(L)'
;MPRIADIYAALPAITGKLELEYEGELVGASAIACELIRRACDATLKTRLGHVAVDEIVAWFDGGGALQVSEESSASALQRAFSTVPSLLELVYATGLATPDDAPTAAAACELVLEALVCRRKIARSDSGRYER
;
A
#
# COMPACT_ATOMS: atom_id res chain seq x y z
N MET A 1 -8.64 13.22 1.37
CA MET A 1 -8.54 11.83 1.87
C MET A 1 -7.07 11.52 2.06
N PRO A 2 -6.61 11.20 3.29
CA PRO A 2 -5.26 10.67 3.50
C PRO A 2 -5.07 9.28 2.86
N ARG A 3 -3.87 9.01 2.35
CA ARG A 3 -3.46 7.76 1.68
C ARG A 3 -2.41 7.01 2.51
N ILE A 4 -2.00 5.82 2.08
CA ILE A 4 -0.94 5.08 2.79
C ILE A 4 0.41 5.77 2.60
N ALA A 5 0.66 6.36 1.44
CA ALA A 5 1.83 7.19 1.19
C ALA A 5 2.00 8.32 2.23
N ASP A 6 0.89 8.93 2.69
CA ASP A 6 0.93 9.98 3.72
C ASP A 6 1.37 9.45 5.10
N ILE A 7 1.18 8.15 5.37
CA ILE A 7 1.69 7.50 6.59
C ILE A 7 3.21 7.31 6.50
N TYR A 8 3.72 6.94 5.33
CA TYR A 8 5.16 6.87 5.09
C TYR A 8 5.82 8.25 5.15
N ALA A 9 5.18 9.29 4.63
CA ALA A 9 5.63 10.68 4.76
C ALA A 9 5.77 11.10 6.24
N ALA A 10 4.97 10.52 7.13
CA ALA A 10 5.00 10.77 8.57
C ALA A 10 6.06 9.94 9.34
N LEU A 11 6.91 9.15 8.66
CA LEU A 11 7.95 8.34 9.30
C LEU A 11 8.83 9.09 10.32
N PRO A 12 9.31 10.32 10.06
CA PRO A 12 10.10 11.06 11.05
C PRO A 12 9.34 11.32 12.36
N ALA A 13 8.03 11.56 12.28
CA ALA A 13 7.19 11.77 13.46
C ALA A 13 6.93 10.46 14.21
N ILE A 14 6.79 9.35 13.50
CA ILE A 14 6.60 8.02 14.08
C ILE A 14 7.88 7.57 14.80
N THR A 15 9.02 7.60 14.11
CA THR A 15 10.30 7.11 14.65
C THR A 15 10.80 7.98 15.80
N GLY A 16 10.54 9.28 15.79
CA GLY A 16 10.85 10.19 16.90
C GLY A 16 10.02 9.96 18.18
N LYS A 17 9.05 9.04 18.14
CA LYS A 17 8.19 8.65 19.27
C LYS A 17 8.29 7.16 19.61
N LEU A 18 9.13 6.42 18.88
CA LEU A 18 9.24 4.98 19.00
C LEU A 18 10.40 4.64 19.93
N GLU A 19 10.07 4.08 21.10
CA GLU A 19 11.04 3.57 22.05
C GLU A 19 11.35 2.11 21.72
N LEU A 20 12.63 1.79 21.55
CA LEU A 20 13.09 0.45 21.21
C LEU A 20 13.93 -0.12 22.33
N GLU A 21 13.81 -1.41 22.54
CA GLU A 21 14.81 -2.16 23.31
C GLU A 21 16.02 -2.48 22.43
N TYR A 22 17.07 -3.04 23.04
CA TYR A 22 18.35 -3.31 22.37
C TYR A 22 18.23 -4.04 21.03
N GLU A 23 17.44 -5.11 20.96
CA GLU A 23 17.23 -5.86 19.71
C GLU A 23 16.58 -4.99 18.62
N GLY A 24 15.63 -4.13 19.02
CA GLY A 24 14.96 -3.20 18.11
C GLY A 24 15.90 -2.12 17.61
N GLU A 25 16.76 -1.57 18.48
CA GLU A 25 17.78 -0.59 18.09
C GLU A 25 18.73 -1.14 17.02
N LEU A 26 19.12 -2.41 17.12
CA LEU A 26 19.95 -3.07 16.11
C LEU A 26 19.28 -3.17 14.73
N VAL A 27 17.95 -3.37 14.69
CA VAL A 27 17.16 -3.39 13.45
C VAL A 27 16.94 -1.98 12.90
N GLY A 28 16.76 -1.00 13.78
CA GLY A 28 16.55 0.40 13.47
C GLY A 28 15.07 0.80 13.39
N ALA A 29 14.75 1.95 13.98
CA ALA A 29 13.37 2.45 14.11
C ALA A 29 12.65 2.64 12.78
N SER A 30 13.35 3.06 11.73
CA SER A 30 12.76 3.24 10.39
C SER A 30 12.28 1.90 9.81
N ALA A 31 13.13 0.87 9.87
CA ALA A 31 12.79 -0.46 9.37
C ALA A 31 11.59 -1.06 10.15
N ILE A 32 11.59 -0.90 11.48
CA ILE A 32 10.49 -1.34 12.34
C ILE A 32 9.20 -0.58 12.02
N ALA A 33 9.26 0.75 11.87
CA ALA A 33 8.08 1.54 11.52
C ALA A 33 7.49 1.13 10.16
N CYS A 34 8.32 0.98 9.12
CA CYS A 34 7.87 0.49 7.81
C CYS A 34 7.27 -0.92 7.86
N GLU A 35 7.81 -1.81 8.68
CA GLU A 35 7.23 -3.13 8.91
C GLU A 35 5.87 -3.04 9.62
N LEU A 36 5.74 -2.19 10.64
CA LEU A 36 4.47 -1.99 11.35
C LEU A 36 3.39 -1.41 10.44
N ILE A 37 3.74 -0.45 9.57
CA ILE A 37 2.80 0.12 8.57
C ILE A 37 2.27 -0.98 7.65
N ARG A 38 3.16 -1.80 7.07
CA ARG A 38 2.77 -2.90 6.17
C ARG A 38 1.89 -3.94 6.87
N ARG A 39 2.24 -4.33 8.09
CA ARG A 39 1.44 -5.26 8.90
C ARG A 39 0.07 -4.69 9.28
N ALA A 40 0.00 -3.39 9.58
CA ALA A 40 -1.27 -2.71 9.86
C ALA A 40 -2.16 -2.65 8.61
N CYS A 41 -1.58 -2.41 7.43
CA CYS A 41 -2.31 -2.45 6.16
C CYS A 41 -2.90 -3.83 5.88
N ASP A 42 -2.10 -4.90 6.01
CA ASP A 42 -2.58 -6.27 5.83
C ASP A 42 -3.69 -6.65 6.82
N ALA A 43 -3.49 -6.33 8.10
CA ALA A 43 -4.50 -6.57 9.14
C ALA A 43 -5.80 -5.80 8.88
N THR A 44 -5.70 -4.55 8.41
CA THR A 44 -6.85 -3.71 8.05
C THR A 44 -7.60 -4.28 6.86
N LEU A 45 -6.89 -4.66 5.79
CA LEU A 45 -7.50 -5.27 4.62
C LEU A 45 -8.20 -6.59 4.97
N LYS A 46 -7.54 -7.45 5.75
CA LYS A 46 -8.12 -8.72 6.22
C LYS A 46 -9.37 -8.50 7.08
N THR A 47 -9.37 -7.49 7.95
CA THR A 47 -10.53 -7.17 8.80
C THR A 47 -11.70 -6.64 7.97
N ARG A 48 -11.43 -5.85 6.94
CA ARG A 48 -12.47 -5.25 6.08
C ARG A 48 -13.04 -6.24 5.08
N LEU A 49 -12.19 -7.05 4.44
CA LEU A 49 -12.57 -7.83 3.26
C LEU A 49 -12.38 -9.35 3.41
N GLY A 50 -11.70 -9.81 4.46
CA GLY A 50 -11.36 -11.22 4.63
C GLY A 50 -10.41 -11.71 3.53
N HIS A 51 -10.81 -12.77 2.83
CA HIS A 51 -10.08 -13.31 1.68
C HIS A 51 -10.47 -12.58 0.40
N VAL A 52 -9.45 -12.16 -0.34
CA VAL A 52 -9.60 -11.36 -1.55
C VAL A 52 -8.82 -12.02 -2.67
N ALA A 53 -9.44 -12.16 -3.84
CA ALA A 53 -8.77 -12.63 -5.04
C ALA A 53 -7.82 -11.54 -5.55
N VAL A 54 -6.52 -11.85 -5.55
CA VAL A 54 -5.44 -10.91 -5.91
C VAL A 54 -4.48 -11.51 -6.94
N ASP A 55 -4.80 -12.70 -7.48
CA ASP A 55 -3.87 -13.47 -8.30
C ASP A 55 -3.52 -12.74 -9.60
N GLU A 56 -4.48 -12.06 -10.25
CA GLU A 56 -4.21 -11.26 -11.46
C GLU A 56 -3.30 -10.05 -11.18
N ILE A 57 -3.51 -9.38 -10.03
CA ILE A 57 -2.66 -8.27 -9.59
C ILE A 57 -1.22 -8.77 -9.39
N VAL A 58 -1.05 -9.88 -8.67
CA VAL A 58 0.26 -10.47 -8.41
C VAL A 58 0.92 -10.94 -9.71
N ALA A 59 0.18 -11.62 -10.58
CA ALA A 59 0.69 -12.10 -11.87
C ALA A 59 1.19 -10.96 -12.77
N TRP A 60 0.55 -9.79 -12.73
CA TRP A 60 1.00 -8.61 -13.46
C TRP A 60 2.38 -8.11 -12.99
N PHE A 61 2.60 -8.06 -11.67
CA PHE A 61 3.91 -7.72 -11.10
C PHE A 61 4.96 -8.81 -11.37
N ASP A 62 4.61 -10.09 -11.21
CA ASP A 62 5.47 -11.23 -11.58
C ASP A 62 5.89 -11.18 -13.07
N GLY A 63 5.01 -10.64 -13.93
CA GLY A 63 5.28 -10.41 -15.36
C GLY A 63 6.17 -9.20 -15.67
N GLY A 64 6.72 -8.52 -14.65
CA GLY A 64 7.58 -7.35 -14.80
C GLY A 64 6.84 -6.01 -14.79
N GLY A 65 5.55 -5.99 -14.45
CA GLY A 65 4.81 -4.76 -14.20
C GLY A 65 5.43 -3.95 -13.07
N ALA A 66 5.44 -2.63 -13.20
CA ALA A 66 5.90 -1.71 -12.18
C ALA A 66 4.99 -0.49 -12.12
N LEU A 67 4.70 -0.02 -10.90
CA LEU A 67 3.79 1.10 -10.66
C LEU A 67 4.45 2.12 -9.75
N GLN A 68 4.63 3.34 -10.25
CA GLN A 68 5.10 4.46 -9.44
C GLN A 68 3.91 5.17 -8.78
N VAL A 69 3.88 5.19 -7.45
CA VAL A 69 2.91 5.97 -6.66
C VAL A 69 3.67 7.05 -5.92
N SER A 70 3.46 8.31 -6.30
CA SER A 70 4.07 9.46 -5.63
C SER A 70 3.08 10.11 -4.65
N GLU A 71 3.61 10.65 -3.55
CA GLU A 71 2.88 11.46 -2.58
C GLU A 71 2.27 12.72 -3.21
N GLU A 72 2.91 13.26 -4.24
CA GLU A 72 2.49 14.48 -4.95
C GLU A 72 1.43 14.20 -6.03
N SER A 73 1.12 12.93 -6.30
CA SER A 73 0.19 12.54 -7.37
C SER A 73 -1.25 12.93 -7.01
N SER A 74 -1.95 13.56 -7.95
CA SER A 74 -3.38 13.82 -7.80
C SER A 74 -4.20 12.52 -7.83
N ALA A 75 -5.36 12.50 -7.18
CA ALA A 75 -6.25 11.34 -7.16
C ALA A 75 -6.62 10.86 -8.57
N SER A 76 -6.82 11.77 -9.53
CA SER A 76 -7.15 11.40 -10.91
C SER A 76 -5.96 10.80 -11.67
N ALA A 77 -4.73 11.27 -11.39
CA ALA A 77 -3.52 10.68 -11.95
C ALA A 77 -3.30 9.27 -11.40
N LEU A 78 -3.50 9.10 -10.09
CA LEU A 78 -3.42 7.79 -9.42
C LEU A 78 -4.47 6.82 -9.94
N GLN A 79 -5.72 7.24 -10.10
CA GLN A 79 -6.78 6.38 -10.64
C GLN A 79 -6.42 5.87 -12.04
N ARG A 80 -5.86 6.72 -12.91
CA ARG A 80 -5.33 6.29 -14.21
C ARG A 80 -4.17 5.32 -14.06
N ALA A 81 -3.22 5.59 -13.17
CA ALA A 81 -2.09 4.69 -12.92
C ALA A 81 -2.56 3.31 -12.42
N PHE A 82 -3.48 3.27 -11.44
CA PHE A 82 -4.06 2.04 -10.91
C PHE A 82 -4.87 1.26 -11.93
N SER A 83 -5.49 1.92 -12.92
CA SER A 83 -6.17 1.22 -14.02
C SER A 83 -5.25 0.42 -14.94
N THR A 84 -3.93 0.63 -14.86
CA THR A 84 -2.95 -0.18 -15.60
C THR A 84 -2.67 -1.54 -14.94
N VAL A 85 -3.01 -1.68 -13.65
CA VAL A 85 -2.89 -2.93 -12.89
C VAL A 85 -4.21 -3.71 -13.02
N PRO A 86 -4.21 -4.90 -13.64
CA PRO A 86 -5.41 -5.71 -13.82
C PRO A 86 -6.15 -5.97 -12.50
N SER A 87 -7.48 -5.91 -12.55
CA SER A 87 -8.40 -6.16 -11.43
C SER A 87 -8.25 -5.28 -10.18
N LEU A 88 -7.26 -4.37 -10.08
CA LEU A 88 -7.01 -3.61 -8.86
C LEU A 88 -8.17 -2.66 -8.51
N LEU A 89 -8.59 -1.83 -9.46
CA LEU A 89 -9.74 -0.93 -9.26
C LEU A 89 -11.05 -1.69 -9.16
N GLU A 90 -11.23 -2.72 -10.00
CA GLU A 90 -12.42 -3.58 -9.94
C GLU A 90 -12.58 -4.19 -8.56
N LEU A 91 -11.49 -4.71 -7.98
CA LEU A 91 -11.49 -5.26 -6.65
C LEU A 91 -11.95 -4.24 -5.61
N VAL A 92 -11.37 -3.04 -5.64
CA VAL A 92 -11.70 -1.97 -4.70
C VAL A 92 -13.18 -1.57 -4.80
N TYR A 93 -13.73 -1.52 -6.01
CA TYR A 93 -15.14 -1.17 -6.24
C TYR A 93 -16.09 -2.31 -5.88
N ALA A 94 -15.80 -3.54 -6.29
CA ALA A 94 -16.63 -4.72 -6.05
C ALA A 94 -16.75 -5.05 -4.56
N THR A 95 -15.73 -4.70 -3.78
CA THR A 95 -15.70 -4.89 -2.32
C THR A 95 -16.26 -3.71 -1.53
N GLY A 96 -16.64 -2.62 -2.21
CA GLY A 96 -17.21 -1.44 -1.59
C GLY A 96 -16.22 -0.62 -0.76
N LEU A 97 -14.90 -0.81 -0.94
CA LEU A 97 -13.89 0.04 -0.28
C LEU A 97 -13.90 1.47 -0.83
N ALA A 98 -14.28 1.64 -2.10
CA ALA A 98 -14.54 2.92 -2.73
C ALA A 98 -15.62 2.79 -3.80
N THR A 99 -16.16 3.91 -4.26
CA THR A 99 -17.04 3.98 -5.43
C THR A 99 -16.27 4.54 -6.64
N PRO A 100 -16.69 4.24 -7.88
CA PRO A 100 -16.00 4.74 -9.09
C PRO A 100 -15.90 6.26 -9.21
N ASP A 101 -16.84 6.98 -8.61
CA ASP A 101 -16.92 8.45 -8.56
C ASP A 101 -16.10 9.08 -7.42
N ASP A 102 -15.57 8.29 -6.48
CA ASP A 102 -14.73 8.75 -5.37
C ASP A 102 -13.25 8.38 -5.59
N ALA A 103 -12.62 9.08 -6.53
CA ALA A 103 -11.20 8.86 -6.86
C ALA A 103 -10.25 9.00 -5.65
N PRO A 104 -10.42 9.96 -4.72
CA PRO A 104 -9.59 10.04 -3.52
C PRO A 104 -9.66 8.79 -2.63
N THR A 105 -10.86 8.25 -2.38
CA THR A 105 -11.02 7.02 -1.60
C THR A 105 -10.51 5.80 -2.36
N ALA A 106 -10.76 5.73 -3.68
CA ALA A 106 -10.25 4.67 -4.53
C ALA A 106 -8.71 4.60 -4.51
N ALA A 107 -8.04 5.76 -4.52
CA ALA A 107 -6.58 5.82 -4.43
C ALA A 107 -6.06 5.27 -3.10
N ALA A 108 -6.65 5.68 -1.97
CA ALA A 108 -6.26 5.17 -0.65
C ALA A 108 -6.53 3.65 -0.53
N ALA A 109 -7.64 3.15 -1.06
CA ALA A 109 -7.98 1.74 -1.06
C ALA A 109 -7.05 0.90 -1.95
N CYS A 110 -6.66 1.40 -3.13
CA CYS A 110 -5.68 0.73 -3.99
C CYS A 110 -4.33 0.60 -3.30
N GLU A 111 -3.85 1.67 -2.66
CA GLU A 111 -2.60 1.62 -1.89
C GLU A 111 -2.69 0.63 -0.72
N LEU A 112 -3.82 0.58 0.00
CA LEU A 112 -4.05 -0.41 1.06
C LEU A 112 -3.91 -1.85 0.54
N VAL A 113 -4.50 -2.15 -0.63
CA VAL A 113 -4.39 -3.47 -1.26
C VAL A 113 -2.94 -3.78 -1.60
N LEU A 114 -2.23 -2.86 -2.26
CA LEU A 114 -0.84 -3.06 -2.67
C LEU A 114 0.08 -3.25 -1.45
N GLU A 115 -0.08 -2.46 -0.39
CA GLU A 115 0.70 -2.58 0.84
C GLU A 115 0.46 -3.88 1.60
N ALA A 116 -0.77 -4.40 1.58
CA ALA A 116 -1.06 -5.73 2.09
C ALA A 116 -0.31 -6.82 1.29
N LEU A 117 -0.18 -6.66 -0.03
CA LEU A 117 0.61 -7.57 -0.87
C LEU A 117 2.11 -7.48 -0.57
N VAL A 118 2.63 -6.29 -0.26
CA VAL A 118 4.01 -6.10 0.21
C VAL A 118 4.22 -6.83 1.53
N CYS A 119 3.31 -6.67 2.50
CA CYS A 119 3.37 -7.39 3.78
C CYS A 119 3.38 -8.92 3.59
N ARG A 120 2.62 -9.42 2.62
CA ARG A 120 2.53 -10.85 2.26
C ARG A 120 3.70 -11.33 1.40
N ARG A 121 4.68 -10.47 1.09
CA ARG A 121 5.84 -10.73 0.23
C ARG A 121 5.45 -11.20 -1.18
N LYS A 122 4.30 -10.75 -1.67
CA LYS A 122 3.81 -11.03 -3.03
C LYS A 122 4.37 -10.03 -4.04
N ILE A 123 4.59 -8.80 -3.61
CA ILE A 123 5.25 -7.73 -4.37
C ILE A 123 6.22 -6.97 -3.45
N ALA A 124 7.06 -6.13 -4.01
CA ALA A 124 7.97 -5.24 -3.31
C ALA A 124 7.52 -3.77 -3.46
N ARG A 125 7.99 -2.92 -2.54
CA ARG A 125 7.86 -1.46 -2.61
C ARG A 125 9.21 -0.82 -2.30
N SER A 126 9.64 0.13 -3.11
CA SER A 126 10.80 0.96 -2.85
C SER A 126 10.50 2.11 -1.89
N ASP A 127 11.53 2.74 -1.33
CA ASP A 127 11.38 3.95 -0.51
C ASP A 127 10.73 5.10 -1.31
N SER A 128 10.96 5.16 -2.63
CA SER A 128 10.36 6.14 -3.53
C SER A 128 8.89 5.85 -3.88
N GLY A 129 8.25 4.83 -3.30
CA GLY A 129 6.85 4.49 -3.57
C GLY A 129 6.62 3.73 -4.88
N ARG A 130 7.66 3.09 -5.43
CA ARG A 130 7.53 2.22 -6.61
C ARG A 130 7.18 0.81 -6.17
N TYR A 131 6.09 0.27 -6.70
CA TYR A 131 5.72 -1.14 -6.57
C TYR A 131 6.25 -1.93 -7.75
N GLU A 132 6.87 -3.07 -7.48
CA GLU A 132 7.38 -4.02 -8.48
C GLU A 132 7.55 -5.40 -7.83
N ARG A 133 8.17 -6.35 -8.53
CA ARG A 133 8.36 -7.70 -7.99
C ARG A 133 9.54 -7.84 -7.03
#